data_AF-A0A1R2CQI6-F1
#
_entry.id   AF-A0A1R2CQI6-F1
#
_cell.length_a   1.000
_cell.length_b   1.000
_cell.length_c   1.000
_cell.angle_alpha   90.00
_cell.angle_beta   90.00
_cell.angle_gamma   90.00
#
_symmetry.space_group_name_H-M   'P 1'
#
loop_
_entity.id
_entity.type
_entity.pdbx_description
1 polymer ?
#
loop_
_entity_poly.entity_id
_entity_poly.type
_entity_poly.pdbx_seq_one_letter_code
_entity_poly.pdbx_strand_id
1 'polypeptide(L)'
;MEEQDQDYQYWISRKIKISEEFNELRQIKFQKLEELNKEKRIYENNLKNIEELKLKIQELKDQLNGRIPSLIMSQTSKESLLNISTPIYSSYKNKPLQRLDTKEHTITLEETKSDDISDNIFEYFFILGSRHNSTEPQTIFCLPENNNFAEGPQGQVLGNFAFPVSGTKTRKIKEKQLLEELNKIHTSKLERDGKHFVFSVKSDIEKTPSKNRERANHKRDVLYCCCVFVDEFSEVLEEGYGIQNRCYCLLSYLPCFELLFKLLFSVIKMKNDAEHQLIKSTISDDYEFKKAFQIILRGDFYNKIKQYLEVYLGKKHSPSECPELDFKYSFPDNISEFDIMWYCPLLFSLITVNDFWYLLFAILQEASVIFLSQNLDYLSSCVLGFQGLIRPFSWPHLITPILPLSLLDILEAPVPLLAGIPKNSQLVSKKKLANLIFVDLDAKNIEKRLQKPLVATTELYVPKQKIEALVENYKAFSFGPCYHPRSEQVKACRKIFQSINIYIKGLFKTLPEIKNNPCEDLANVDDVIQVLSEQSVEESGFNNTFFNTQMCINYIEDFYFHKNSISSRKTLASEYSLS
;
A
#
# COMPACT_ATOMS: atom_id res chain seq x y z
N MET A 1 11.25 -65.39 21.37
CA MET A 1 10.26 -65.69 20.30
C MET A 1 9.03 -64.79 20.40
N GLU A 2 8.49 -64.53 21.61
CA GLU A 2 7.29 -63.69 21.77
C GLU A 2 7.48 -62.20 21.39
N GLU A 3 8.64 -61.59 21.61
CA GLU A 3 8.90 -60.19 21.19
C GLU A 3 9.02 -60.01 19.67
N GLN A 4 9.56 -61.00 18.95
CA GLN A 4 9.67 -60.95 17.49
C GLN A 4 8.30 -61.09 16.80
N ASP A 5 7.35 -61.75 17.46
CA ASP A 5 5.98 -61.94 16.96
C ASP A 5 5.15 -60.65 17.11
N GLN A 6 5.35 -59.88 18.19
CA GLN A 6 4.67 -58.60 18.41
C GLN A 6 5.11 -57.51 17.42
N ASP A 7 6.41 -57.40 17.14
CA ASP A 7 6.92 -56.48 16.12
C ASP A 7 6.41 -56.84 14.71
N TYR A 8 6.36 -58.14 14.39
CA TYR A 8 5.83 -58.61 13.11
C TYR A 8 4.34 -58.26 12.92
N GLN A 9 3.53 -58.45 13.97
CA GLN A 9 2.11 -58.06 13.96
C GLN A 9 1.91 -56.53 13.86
N TYR A 10 2.77 -55.75 14.51
CA TYR A 10 2.74 -54.28 14.40
C TYR A 10 3.01 -53.82 12.96
N TRP A 11 4.01 -54.39 12.29
CA TRP A 11 4.34 -54.03 10.90
C TRP A 11 3.26 -54.47 9.90
N ILE A 12 2.62 -55.62 10.10
CA ILE A 12 1.48 -56.05 9.27
C ILE A 12 0.31 -55.09 9.45
N SER A 13 -0.06 -54.77 10.69
CA SER A 13 -1.18 -53.85 10.98
C SER A 13 -0.93 -52.45 10.41
N ARG A 14 0.31 -51.96 10.51
CA ARG A 14 0.72 -50.68 9.92
C ARG A 14 0.69 -50.69 8.39
N LYS A 15 1.09 -51.80 7.76
CA LYS A 15 1.03 -51.96 6.28
C LYS A 15 -0.41 -52.01 5.77
N ILE A 16 -1.33 -52.67 6.48
CA ILE A 16 -2.75 -52.69 6.16
C ILE A 16 -3.32 -51.27 6.24
N LYS A 17 -3.06 -50.55 7.33
CA LYS A 17 -3.54 -49.18 7.52
C LYS A 17 -3.04 -48.21 6.44
N ILE A 18 -1.75 -48.29 6.07
CA ILE A 18 -1.20 -47.48 4.98
C ILE A 18 -1.85 -47.85 3.63
N SER A 19 -2.16 -49.12 3.39
CA SER A 19 -2.84 -49.56 2.18
C SER A 19 -4.28 -49.05 2.10
N GLU A 20 -4.99 -48.97 3.23
CA GLU A 20 -6.34 -48.39 3.32
C GLU A 20 -6.31 -46.89 3.07
N GLU A 21 -5.42 -46.15 3.72
CA GLU A 21 -5.21 -44.70 3.52
C GLU A 21 -4.85 -44.40 2.05
N PHE A 22 -4.01 -45.23 1.42
CA PHE A 22 -3.66 -45.06 0.02
C PHE A 22 -4.85 -45.30 -0.93
N ASN A 23 -5.72 -46.25 -0.62
CA ASN A 23 -6.94 -46.51 -1.39
C ASN A 23 -7.96 -45.37 -1.24
N GLU A 24 -8.13 -44.81 -0.04
CA GLU A 24 -8.96 -43.63 0.19
C GLU A 24 -8.47 -42.41 -0.61
N LEU A 25 -7.16 -42.13 -0.56
CA LEU A 25 -6.56 -41.05 -1.34
C LEU A 25 -6.76 -41.25 -2.86
N ARG A 26 -6.72 -42.51 -3.32
CA ARG A 26 -6.97 -42.84 -4.72
C ARG A 26 -8.43 -42.59 -5.12
N GLN A 27 -9.39 -42.90 -4.25
CA GLN A 27 -10.80 -42.58 -4.48
C GLN A 27 -11.06 -41.07 -4.50
N ILE A 28 -10.50 -40.32 -3.55
CA ILE A 28 -10.61 -38.86 -3.51
C ILE A 28 -10.02 -38.23 -4.77
N LYS A 29 -8.87 -38.73 -5.24
CA LYS A 29 -8.25 -38.28 -6.50
C LYS A 29 -9.18 -38.52 -7.70
N PHE A 30 -9.86 -39.67 -7.75
CA PHE A 30 -10.79 -39.98 -8.85
C PHE A 30 -12.02 -39.07 -8.82
N GLN A 31 -12.60 -38.83 -7.64
CA GLN A 31 -13.74 -37.91 -7.46
C GLN A 31 -13.38 -36.47 -7.89
N LYS A 32 -12.22 -35.95 -7.45
CA LYS A 32 -11.76 -34.62 -7.88
C LYS A 32 -11.51 -34.53 -9.38
N LEU A 33 -11.04 -35.61 -10.01
CA LEU A 33 -10.83 -35.64 -11.46
C LEU A 33 -12.16 -35.63 -12.23
N GLU A 34 -13.19 -36.29 -11.72
CA GLU A 34 -14.54 -36.21 -12.28
C GLU A 34 -15.17 -34.81 -12.13
N GLU A 35 -15.00 -34.16 -10.97
CA GLU A 35 -15.43 -32.77 -10.76
C GLU A 35 -14.75 -31.81 -11.74
N LEU A 36 -13.43 -31.92 -11.89
CA LEU A 36 -12.66 -31.10 -12.83
C LEU A 36 -13.13 -31.32 -14.28
N ASN A 37 -13.45 -32.56 -14.66
CA ASN A 37 -13.98 -32.87 -15.99
C ASN A 37 -15.40 -32.31 -16.20
N LYS A 38 -16.24 -32.25 -15.17
CA LYS A 38 -17.54 -31.59 -15.23
C LYS A 38 -17.39 -30.07 -15.41
N GLU A 39 -16.49 -29.44 -14.66
CA GLU A 39 -16.19 -28.01 -14.81
C GLU A 39 -15.65 -27.69 -16.20
N LYS A 40 -14.76 -28.53 -16.73
CA LYS A 40 -14.23 -28.38 -18.10
C LYS A 40 -15.35 -28.40 -19.15
N ARG A 41 -16.32 -29.31 -19.03
CA ARG A 41 -17.49 -29.36 -19.95
C ARG A 41 -18.35 -28.10 -19.85
N ILE A 42 -18.56 -27.57 -18.64
CA ILE A 42 -19.30 -26.32 -18.44
C ILE A 42 -18.55 -25.16 -19.13
N TYR A 43 -17.22 -25.11 -18.98
CA TYR A 43 -16.40 -24.09 -19.60
C TYR A 43 -16.44 -24.16 -21.14
N GLU A 44 -16.32 -25.35 -21.72
CA GLU A 44 -16.43 -25.57 -23.17
C GLU A 44 -17.81 -25.15 -23.71
N ASN A 45 -18.89 -25.39 -22.95
CA ASN A 45 -20.24 -24.97 -23.33
C ASN A 45 -20.41 -23.44 -23.26
N ASN A 46 -19.84 -22.80 -22.24
CA ASN A 46 -19.83 -21.35 -22.12
C ASN A 46 -19.04 -20.70 -23.28
N LEU A 47 -17.94 -21.33 -23.72
CA LEU A 47 -17.16 -20.85 -24.85
C LEU A 47 -17.99 -20.82 -26.14
N LYS A 48 -18.75 -21.91 -26.41
CA LYS A 48 -19.68 -21.98 -27.55
C LYS A 48 -20.78 -20.90 -27.48
N ASN A 49 -21.37 -20.70 -26.31
CA ASN A 49 -22.39 -19.65 -26.12
C ASN A 49 -21.81 -18.24 -26.39
N ILE A 50 -20.56 -17.98 -25.99
CA ILE A 50 -19.88 -16.71 -26.26
C ILE A 50 -19.64 -16.53 -27.77
N GLU A 51 -19.27 -17.58 -28.50
CA GLU A 51 -19.10 -17.53 -29.96
C GLU A 51 -20.42 -17.24 -30.68
N GLU A 52 -21.53 -17.89 -30.27
CA GLU A 52 -22.86 -17.60 -30.81
C GLU A 52 -23.29 -16.14 -30.54
N LEU A 53 -23.05 -15.63 -29.33
CA LEU A 53 -23.35 -14.25 -28.97
C LEU A 53 -22.53 -13.24 -29.79
N LYS A 54 -21.25 -13.54 -30.06
CA LYS A 54 -20.42 -12.71 -30.94
C LYS A 54 -20.97 -12.64 -32.36
N LEU A 55 -21.42 -13.78 -32.89
CA LEU A 55 -22.03 -13.86 -34.22
C LEU A 55 -23.31 -13.02 -34.29
N LYS A 56 -24.13 -13.08 -33.24
CA LYS A 56 -25.38 -12.31 -33.14
C LYS A 56 -25.15 -10.81 -32.99
N ILE A 57 -24.11 -10.42 -32.24
CA ILE A 57 -23.67 -9.02 -32.15
C ILE A 57 -23.21 -8.51 -33.51
N GLN A 58 -22.51 -9.35 -34.30
CA GLN A 58 -22.07 -8.98 -35.63
C GLN A 58 -23.24 -8.80 -36.59
N GLU A 59 -24.22 -9.71 -36.60
CA GLU A 59 -25.47 -9.55 -37.38
C GLU A 59 -26.21 -8.26 -37.01
N LEU A 60 -26.32 -7.94 -35.72
CA LEU A 60 -26.96 -6.71 -35.26
C LEU A 60 -26.20 -5.45 -35.68
N LYS A 61 -24.87 -5.49 -35.69
CA LYS A 61 -24.03 -4.39 -36.20
C LYS A 61 -24.22 -4.19 -37.71
N ASP A 62 -24.31 -5.28 -38.47
CA ASP A 62 -24.52 -5.22 -39.92
C ASP A 62 -25.92 -4.69 -40.25
N GLN A 63 -26.94 -5.08 -39.48
CA GLN A 63 -28.30 -4.52 -39.57
C GLN A 63 -28.36 -3.02 -39.22
N LEU A 64 -27.59 -2.60 -38.20
CA LEU A 64 -27.51 -1.20 -37.80
C LEU A 64 -26.82 -0.35 -38.89
N ASN A 65 -25.71 -0.83 -39.44
CA ASN A 65 -24.98 -0.17 -40.51
C ASN A 65 -25.78 -0.07 -41.82
N GLY A 66 -26.68 -1.02 -42.08
CA GLY A 66 -27.63 -0.96 -43.20
C GLY A 66 -28.76 0.08 -43.04
N ARG A 67 -29.07 0.52 -41.81
CA ARG A 67 -30.12 1.53 -41.54
C ARG A 67 -29.62 2.98 -41.53
N ILE A 68 -28.33 3.20 -41.30
CA ILE A 68 -27.73 4.54 -41.18
C ILE A 68 -27.85 5.38 -42.48
N PRO A 69 -27.80 4.83 -43.71
CA PRO A 69 -28.02 5.63 -44.92
C PRO A 69 -29.46 6.16 -45.09
N SER A 70 -30.44 5.62 -44.36
CA SER A 70 -31.85 6.02 -44.48
C SER A 70 -32.30 7.11 -43.49
N LEU A 71 -31.50 7.40 -42.45
CA LEU A 71 -31.81 8.41 -41.42
C LEU A 71 -31.12 9.75 -41.66
N ILE A 72 -30.10 9.81 -42.54
CA ILE A 72 -29.34 11.04 -42.82
C ILE A 72 -29.98 11.90 -43.93
N MET A 73 -31.01 11.40 -44.63
CA MET A 73 -31.76 12.17 -45.66
C MET A 73 -33.05 12.84 -45.17
N SER A 74 -33.32 12.90 -43.87
CA SER A 74 -34.45 13.70 -43.34
C SER A 74 -34.05 14.48 -42.11
N GLN A 75 -33.56 15.71 -42.33
CA GLN A 75 -33.93 16.94 -41.63
C GLN A 75 -32.81 17.99 -41.71
N THR A 76 -32.80 18.70 -42.83
CA THR A 76 -32.25 20.04 -42.96
C THR A 76 -33.36 21.06 -42.65
N SER A 77 -33.22 21.86 -41.58
CA SER A 77 -33.69 23.27 -41.57
C SER A 77 -33.39 24.02 -40.26
N LYS A 78 -32.50 25.01 -40.39
CA LYS A 78 -32.59 26.42 -39.92
C LYS A 78 -32.72 26.76 -38.41
N GLU A 79 -31.64 27.37 -37.91
CA GLU A 79 -31.56 28.66 -37.21
C GLU A 79 -32.84 29.30 -36.64
N SER A 80 -32.84 29.67 -35.34
CA SER A 80 -32.59 31.05 -34.84
C SER A 80 -33.20 31.35 -33.46
N LEU A 81 -32.55 32.29 -32.74
CA LEU A 81 -32.92 33.07 -31.53
C LEU A 81 -32.60 32.44 -30.15
N LEU A 82 -31.47 32.78 -29.51
CA LEU A 82 -31.12 33.99 -28.72
C LEU A 82 -31.59 33.96 -27.24
N ASN A 83 -30.59 34.03 -26.36
CA ASN A 83 -30.40 35.00 -25.26
C ASN A 83 -30.49 34.57 -23.76
N ILE A 84 -29.52 35.14 -23.01
CA ILE A 84 -29.35 35.31 -21.55
C ILE A 84 -28.59 34.15 -20.86
N SER A 85 -27.47 34.30 -20.13
CA SER A 85 -26.60 35.42 -19.73
C SER A 85 -25.30 34.87 -19.10
N THR A 86 -24.19 35.57 -19.29
CA THR A 86 -22.89 35.43 -18.59
C THR A 86 -22.84 36.20 -17.27
N PRO A 87 -21.82 35.96 -16.43
CA PRO A 87 -21.03 37.05 -15.81
C PRO A 87 -19.54 36.93 -16.22
N ILE A 88 -18.99 37.89 -16.95
CA ILE A 88 -18.14 39.01 -16.48
C ILE A 88 -16.98 38.55 -15.58
N TYR A 89 -15.78 38.40 -16.18
CA TYR A 89 -14.56 39.06 -15.71
C TYR A 89 -13.67 39.32 -16.92
N SER A 90 -13.42 40.60 -17.21
CA SER A 90 -12.38 41.06 -18.13
C SER A 90 -11.57 42.12 -17.42
N SER A 91 -10.25 41.93 -17.36
CA SER A 91 -9.23 42.87 -17.84
C SER A 91 -7.93 42.68 -17.06
N TYR A 92 -6.87 42.20 -17.70
CA TYR A 92 -5.55 42.87 -17.69
C TYR A 92 -4.69 42.39 -18.88
N LYS A 93 -4.56 43.30 -19.85
CA LYS A 93 -3.40 43.65 -20.68
C LYS A 93 -2.53 42.57 -21.37
N ASN A 94 -2.63 42.60 -22.70
CA ASN A 94 -1.65 42.32 -23.74
C ASN A 94 -0.15 42.47 -23.37
N LYS A 95 0.63 41.44 -23.67
CA LYS A 95 2.00 41.52 -24.24
C LYS A 95 2.10 40.52 -25.41
N PRO A 96 2.85 40.81 -26.48
CA PRO A 96 2.94 39.92 -27.63
C PRO A 96 3.87 38.74 -27.31
N LEU A 97 3.41 37.52 -27.62
CA LEU A 97 4.24 36.32 -27.64
C LEU A 97 5.26 36.44 -28.78
N GLN A 98 6.55 36.59 -28.45
CA GLN A 98 7.62 36.31 -29.40
C GLN A 98 7.72 34.81 -29.61
N ARG A 99 7.55 34.38 -30.87
CA ARG A 99 7.92 33.04 -31.33
C ARG A 99 9.36 32.74 -30.91
N LEU A 100 9.56 31.64 -30.19
CA LEU A 100 10.87 31.03 -30.00
C LEU A 100 10.89 29.70 -30.73
N ASP A 101 11.92 29.54 -31.55
CA ASP A 101 12.16 28.42 -32.44
C ASP A 101 12.14 27.08 -31.72
N THR A 102 11.43 26.13 -32.31
CA THR A 102 11.47 24.71 -31.99
C THR A 102 12.89 24.18 -32.20
N LYS A 103 13.65 24.00 -31.12
CA LYS A 103 14.66 22.95 -31.06
C LYS A 103 14.10 21.86 -30.16
N GLU A 104 13.77 20.72 -30.78
CA GLU A 104 13.58 19.46 -30.07
C GLU A 104 14.83 19.21 -29.22
N HIS A 105 14.71 19.34 -27.91
CA HIS A 105 15.74 18.95 -26.97
C HIS A 105 15.20 17.78 -26.18
N THR A 106 15.72 16.60 -26.55
CA THR A 106 15.60 15.35 -25.84
C THR A 106 15.95 15.62 -24.38
N ILE A 107 14.98 15.45 -23.48
CA ILE A 107 15.23 15.43 -22.05
C ILE A 107 16.19 14.27 -21.80
N THR A 108 17.49 14.57 -21.72
CA THR A 108 18.47 13.62 -21.23
C THR A 108 18.11 13.34 -19.78
N LEU A 109 17.68 12.11 -19.52
CA LEU A 109 17.62 11.52 -18.19
C LEU A 109 19.00 11.74 -17.56
N GLU A 110 19.14 12.77 -16.73
CA GLU A 110 20.30 12.88 -15.86
C GLU A 110 20.31 11.60 -15.01
N GLU A 111 21.33 10.77 -15.24
CA GLU A 111 21.65 9.64 -14.38
C GLU A 111 21.78 10.18 -12.95
N THR A 112 20.74 9.94 -12.15
CA THR A 112 20.68 10.33 -10.75
C THR A 112 21.84 9.67 -10.03
N LYS A 113 22.92 10.42 -9.80
CA LYS A 113 23.95 10.04 -8.84
C LYS A 113 23.26 9.69 -7.53
N SER A 114 23.56 8.50 -7.01
CA SER A 114 22.96 7.92 -5.81
C SER A 114 22.89 8.94 -4.68
N ASP A 115 21.67 9.39 -4.36
CA ASP A 115 21.42 10.12 -3.12
C ASP A 115 21.77 9.13 -1.99
N ASP A 116 22.85 9.38 -1.25
CA ASP A 116 23.27 8.51 -0.15
C ASP A 116 22.11 8.38 0.83
N ILE A 117 21.51 7.19 0.89
CA ILE A 117 20.45 6.86 1.83
C ILE A 117 21.06 6.88 3.22
N SER A 118 20.99 8.05 3.85
CA SER A 118 21.60 8.30 5.16
C SER A 118 20.71 7.93 6.33
N ASP A 119 19.52 7.36 6.07
CA ASP A 119 18.56 7.00 7.10
C ASP A 119 18.95 5.71 7.81
N ASN A 120 18.64 5.68 9.11
CA ASN A 120 18.71 4.47 9.91
C ASN A 120 17.77 3.40 9.33
N ILE A 121 18.12 2.13 9.48
CA ILE A 121 17.24 1.00 9.12
C ILE A 121 15.90 1.18 9.84
N PHE A 122 15.94 1.48 11.14
CA PHE A 122 14.78 1.83 11.94
C PHE A 122 15.16 2.78 13.08
N GLU A 123 14.16 3.45 13.64
CA GLU A 123 14.32 4.37 14.77
C GLU A 123 13.82 3.76 16.08
N TYR A 124 12.68 3.06 16.00
CA TYR A 124 12.05 2.46 17.17
C TYR A 124 11.49 1.07 16.86
N PHE A 125 11.42 0.24 17.88
CA PHE A 125 10.71 -1.03 17.87
C PHE A 125 9.79 -1.10 19.08
N PHE A 126 8.57 -1.60 18.89
CA PHE A 126 7.54 -1.72 19.91
C PHE A 126 6.88 -3.09 19.87
N ILE A 127 6.55 -3.62 21.04
CA ILE A 127 5.58 -4.71 21.19
C ILE A 127 4.36 -4.12 21.88
N LEU A 128 3.23 -4.12 21.17
CA LEU A 128 1.98 -3.53 21.60
C LEU A 128 0.96 -4.62 21.92
N GLY A 129 0.20 -4.44 23.00
CA GLY A 129 -0.90 -5.32 23.41
C GLY A 129 -1.34 -5.01 24.83
N SER A 130 -2.05 -5.89 25.52
CA SER A 130 -2.51 -5.63 26.89
C SER A 130 -1.88 -6.54 27.93
N ARG A 131 -1.69 -6.03 29.14
CA ARG A 131 -1.37 -6.85 30.31
C ARG A 131 -2.67 -7.12 31.10
N HIS A 132 -2.80 -8.32 31.66
CA HIS A 132 -3.86 -8.69 32.61
C HIS A 132 -5.31 -8.51 32.14
N ASN A 133 -5.69 -9.09 30.99
CA ASN A 133 -7.06 -9.05 30.42
C ASN A 133 -7.65 -7.67 30.10
N SER A 134 -6.88 -6.57 30.16
CA SER A 134 -7.36 -5.28 29.64
C SER A 134 -7.66 -5.37 28.15
N THR A 135 -8.67 -4.67 27.66
CA THR A 135 -8.90 -4.57 26.21
C THR A 135 -8.05 -3.47 25.57
N GLU A 136 -7.54 -2.53 26.36
CA GLU A 136 -6.79 -1.39 25.84
C GLU A 136 -5.35 -1.77 25.45
N PRO A 137 -4.93 -1.49 24.21
CA PRO A 137 -3.57 -1.76 23.77
C PRO A 137 -2.60 -0.76 24.40
N GLN A 138 -1.53 -1.28 25.00
CA GLN A 138 -0.45 -0.57 25.67
C GLN A 138 0.91 -1.02 25.13
N THR A 139 1.95 -0.24 25.42
CA THR A 139 3.33 -0.63 25.14
C THR A 139 3.81 -1.64 26.18
N ILE A 140 4.15 -2.85 25.73
CA ILE A 140 4.68 -3.92 26.59
C ILE A 140 6.20 -3.87 26.64
N PHE A 141 6.80 -3.56 25.49
CA PHE A 141 8.24 -3.44 25.29
C PHE A 141 8.50 -2.37 24.24
N CYS A 142 9.58 -1.61 24.41
CA CYS A 142 10.06 -0.67 23.41
C CYS A 142 11.59 -0.61 23.38
N LEU A 143 12.14 -0.30 22.20
CA LEU A 143 13.56 -0.09 21.95
C LEU A 143 13.70 1.14 21.03
N PRO A 144 14.57 2.12 21.32
CA PRO A 144 15.41 2.27 22.52
C PRO A 144 14.58 2.37 23.81
N GLU A 145 15.14 1.94 24.94
CA GLU A 145 14.51 2.13 26.25
C GLU A 145 14.46 3.63 26.61
N ASN A 146 13.40 4.06 27.32
CA ASN A 146 13.22 5.43 27.82
C ASN A 146 13.40 6.51 26.72
N ASN A 147 12.67 6.36 25.61
CA ASN A 147 12.68 7.35 24.54
C ASN A 147 11.47 8.30 24.65
N ASN A 148 11.68 9.59 24.38
CA ASN A 148 10.63 10.62 24.46
C ASN A 148 9.48 10.37 23.47
N PHE A 149 9.71 9.62 22.40
CA PHE A 149 8.69 9.31 21.41
C PHE A 149 7.60 8.40 22.00
N ALA A 150 8.00 7.37 22.76
CA ALA A 150 7.09 6.44 23.43
C ALA A 150 6.23 7.15 24.50
N GLU A 151 6.81 8.08 25.24
CA GLU A 151 6.12 8.86 26.28
C GLU A 151 5.28 10.01 25.71
N GLY A 152 5.66 10.50 24.52
CA GLY A 152 4.99 11.58 23.83
C GLY A 152 3.60 11.22 23.28
N PRO A 153 2.83 12.21 22.81
CA PRO A 153 1.46 12.00 22.32
C PRO A 153 1.40 11.01 21.15
N GLN A 154 2.41 11.01 20.28
CA GLN A 154 2.53 10.11 19.13
C GLN A 154 2.73 8.65 19.55
N GLY A 155 3.55 8.40 20.58
CA GLY A 155 3.76 7.06 21.15
C GLY A 155 2.52 6.52 21.85
N GLN A 156 1.80 7.37 22.58
CA GLN A 156 0.59 6.99 23.32
C GLN A 156 -0.56 6.53 22.41
N VAL A 157 -0.65 7.07 21.19
CA VAL A 157 -1.71 6.67 20.24
C VAL A 157 -1.36 5.45 19.40
N LEU A 158 -0.12 4.93 19.43
CA LEU A 158 0.30 3.77 18.63
C LEU A 158 -0.60 2.55 18.82
N GLY A 159 -1.05 2.30 20.06
CA GLY A 159 -1.95 1.20 20.37
C GLY A 159 -3.26 1.26 19.55
N ASN A 160 -3.83 2.45 19.37
CA ASN A 160 -5.06 2.64 18.62
C ASN A 160 -4.88 2.38 17.12
N PHE A 161 -3.72 2.71 16.56
CA PHE A 161 -3.39 2.42 15.16
C PHE A 161 -3.01 0.96 14.92
N ALA A 162 -2.31 0.35 15.88
CA ALA A 162 -1.98 -1.07 15.84
C ALA A 162 -3.21 -1.98 16.03
N PHE A 163 -4.23 -1.53 16.77
CA PHE A 163 -5.49 -2.26 16.97
C PHE A 163 -6.71 -1.40 16.58
N PRO A 164 -6.93 -1.16 15.28
CA PRO A 164 -7.79 -0.07 14.80
C PRO A 164 -9.30 -0.36 14.86
N VAL A 165 -9.72 -1.60 15.10
CA VAL A 165 -11.16 -2.01 15.14
C VAL A 165 -11.68 -2.12 16.57
N SER A 166 -11.05 -3.01 17.31
CA SER A 166 -11.33 -3.36 18.69
C SER A 166 -9.96 -3.64 19.27
N GLY A 167 -9.71 -3.22 20.51
CA GLY A 167 -8.46 -3.46 21.18
C GLY A 167 -8.12 -4.96 21.29
N THR A 168 -7.23 -5.30 22.20
CA THR A 168 -6.72 -6.68 22.26
C THR A 168 -7.81 -7.68 22.69
N LYS A 169 -7.71 -8.92 22.21
CA LYS A 169 -8.61 -10.03 22.57
C LYS A 169 -7.78 -11.21 23.06
N THR A 170 -8.20 -11.78 24.19
CA THR A 170 -7.56 -12.95 24.78
C THR A 170 -8.48 -14.16 24.66
N ARG A 171 -7.97 -15.24 24.06
CA ARG A 171 -8.60 -16.55 23.97
C ARG A 171 -8.13 -17.41 25.15
N LYS A 172 -9.04 -17.74 26.08
CA LYS A 172 -8.73 -18.66 27.19
C LYS A 172 -8.39 -20.05 26.63
N ILE A 173 -7.35 -20.68 27.17
CA ILE A 173 -6.92 -22.03 26.81
C ILE A 173 -6.77 -22.90 28.06
N LYS A 174 -6.92 -24.21 27.91
CA LYS A 174 -6.70 -25.18 29.00
C LYS A 174 -5.24 -25.59 29.06
N GLU A 175 -4.75 -25.95 30.25
CA GLU A 175 -3.37 -26.40 30.47
C GLU A 175 -2.96 -27.54 29.53
N LYS A 176 -3.84 -28.52 29.31
CA LYS A 176 -3.60 -29.63 28.37
C LYS A 176 -3.37 -29.21 26.89
N GLN A 177 -3.70 -27.98 26.53
CA GLN A 177 -3.56 -27.44 25.16
C GLN A 177 -2.30 -26.59 24.99
N LEU A 178 -1.54 -26.33 26.05
CA LEU A 178 -0.38 -25.43 26.00
C LEU A 178 0.66 -25.87 24.99
N LEU A 179 1.01 -27.16 24.99
CA LEU A 179 2.02 -27.71 24.08
C LEU A 179 1.54 -27.70 22.63
N GLU A 180 0.26 -27.98 22.39
CA GLU A 180 -0.35 -27.94 21.05
C GLU A 180 -0.32 -26.52 20.49
N GLU A 181 -0.74 -25.53 21.28
CA GLU A 181 -0.73 -24.12 20.88
C GLU A 181 0.69 -23.58 20.72
N LEU A 182 1.64 -23.97 21.58
CA LEU A 182 3.04 -23.60 21.44
C LEU A 182 3.62 -24.12 20.12
N ASN A 183 3.35 -25.38 19.78
CA ASN A 183 3.75 -25.96 18.51
C ASN A 183 3.12 -25.21 17.33
N LYS A 184 1.84 -24.81 17.45
CA LYS A 184 1.15 -24.02 16.43
C LYS A 184 1.78 -22.62 16.25
N ILE A 185 2.14 -21.95 17.34
CA ILE A 185 2.82 -20.64 17.31
C ILE A 185 4.21 -20.79 16.67
N HIS A 186 5.00 -21.78 17.09
CA HIS A 186 6.33 -22.03 16.52
C HIS A 186 6.28 -22.38 15.04
N THR A 187 5.34 -23.23 14.62
CA THR A 187 5.22 -23.68 13.22
C THR A 187 4.47 -22.68 12.34
N SER A 188 3.99 -21.57 12.90
CA SER A 188 3.32 -20.52 12.14
C SER A 188 4.28 -19.95 11.08
N LYS A 189 3.75 -19.81 9.87
CA LYS A 189 4.53 -19.31 8.74
C LYS A 189 4.72 -17.80 8.88
N LEU A 190 5.97 -17.35 8.92
CA LEU A 190 6.33 -15.94 8.96
C LEU A 190 6.55 -15.43 7.53
N GLU A 191 5.45 -15.10 6.88
CA GLU A 191 5.43 -14.50 5.55
C GLU A 191 4.23 -13.58 5.43
N ARG A 192 4.24 -12.72 4.41
CA ARG A 192 3.13 -11.80 4.16
C ARG A 192 1.87 -12.56 3.73
N ASP A 193 0.93 -12.74 4.64
CA ASP A 193 -0.29 -13.53 4.45
C ASP A 193 -1.58 -12.73 4.70
N GLY A 194 -1.49 -11.40 4.73
CA GLY A 194 -2.60 -10.52 5.07
C GLY A 194 -2.70 -10.15 6.56
N LYS A 195 -1.82 -10.64 7.43
CA LYS A 195 -1.70 -10.21 8.85
C LYS A 195 -0.66 -9.10 9.08
N HIS A 196 -0.22 -8.47 8.00
CA HIS A 196 0.90 -7.54 7.96
C HIS A 196 0.37 -6.22 7.44
N PHE A 197 0.73 -5.11 8.05
CA PHE A 197 0.24 -3.83 7.58
C PHE A 197 1.19 -2.72 7.97
N VAL A 198 1.06 -1.59 7.29
CA VAL A 198 1.84 -0.39 7.59
C VAL A 198 0.87 0.74 7.84
N PHE A 199 1.01 1.41 8.98
CA PHE A 199 0.42 2.73 9.18
C PHE A 199 1.52 3.78 9.29
N SER A 200 1.13 5.04 9.28
CA SER A 200 2.08 6.15 9.30
C SER A 200 1.74 7.13 10.43
N VAL A 201 2.77 7.64 11.09
CA VAL A 201 2.67 8.70 12.09
C VAL A 201 3.55 9.85 11.63
N LYS A 202 3.02 11.08 11.69
CA LYS A 202 3.84 12.26 11.41
C LYS A 202 4.86 12.42 12.53
N SER A 203 6.11 12.71 12.18
CA SER A 203 7.16 12.95 13.15
C SER A 203 7.25 14.44 13.47
N ASP A 204 7.49 14.76 14.75
CA ASP A 204 7.84 16.11 15.19
C ASP A 204 9.35 16.40 15.06
N ILE A 205 10.15 15.38 14.71
CA ILE A 205 11.60 15.52 14.54
C ILE A 205 11.88 16.02 13.13
N GLU A 206 12.39 17.25 13.02
CA GLU A 206 12.84 17.80 11.74
C GLU A 206 14.07 17.05 11.22
N LYS A 207 13.93 16.43 10.04
CA LYS A 207 15.03 15.80 9.32
C LYS A 207 15.30 16.52 8.00
N THR A 208 16.55 16.51 7.56
CA THR A 208 16.93 17.09 6.27
C THR A 208 16.29 16.31 5.12
N PRO A 209 15.49 16.95 4.26
CA PRO A 209 14.88 16.29 3.12
C PRO A 209 15.92 15.72 2.14
N SER A 210 15.58 14.62 1.48
CA SER A 210 16.34 14.08 0.35
C SER A 210 16.23 15.01 -0.86
N LYS A 211 17.30 15.09 -1.65
CA LYS A 211 17.31 15.89 -2.88
C LYS A 211 16.50 15.21 -3.97
N ASN A 212 16.45 13.88 -3.96
CA ASN A 212 15.64 13.10 -4.88
C ASN A 212 14.16 13.11 -4.48
N ARG A 213 13.36 13.94 -5.14
CA ARG A 213 11.90 14.04 -4.90
C ARG A 213 11.11 12.80 -5.31
N GLU A 214 11.68 11.95 -6.17
CA GLU A 214 11.07 10.67 -6.52
C GLU A 214 11.25 9.63 -5.42
N ARG A 215 12.03 9.91 -4.38
CA ARG A 215 12.13 9.03 -3.22
C ARG A 215 10.84 9.08 -2.40
N ALA A 216 10.34 7.90 -2.02
CA ALA A 216 9.26 7.79 -1.04
C ALA A 216 9.69 8.41 0.30
N ASN A 217 8.81 9.23 0.90
CA ASN A 217 9.11 10.01 2.11
C ASN A 217 10.35 10.93 1.96
N HIS A 218 10.54 11.58 0.81
CA HIS A 218 11.70 12.46 0.60
C HIS A 218 11.77 13.63 1.61
N LYS A 219 10.63 14.10 2.14
CA LYS A 219 10.58 15.13 3.19
C LYS A 219 11.02 14.63 4.57
N ARG A 220 11.03 13.30 4.78
CA ARG A 220 11.42 12.64 6.04
C ARG A 220 10.62 13.10 7.26
N ASP A 221 9.36 13.42 7.06
CA ASP A 221 8.43 13.91 8.08
C ASP A 221 7.43 12.82 8.54
N VAL A 222 7.51 11.62 7.96
CA VAL A 222 6.64 10.49 8.28
C VAL A 222 7.44 9.29 8.79
N LEU A 223 7.02 8.71 9.91
CA LEU A 223 7.46 7.40 10.40
C LEU A 223 6.49 6.32 9.91
N TYR A 224 7.00 5.38 9.12
CA TYR A 224 6.27 4.19 8.75
C TYR A 224 6.36 3.15 9.86
N CYS A 225 5.20 2.69 10.33
CA CYS A 225 5.03 1.72 11.39
C CYS A 225 4.71 0.36 10.77
N CYS A 226 5.70 -0.52 10.63
CA CYS A 226 5.54 -1.85 10.04
C CYS A 226 5.08 -2.84 11.10
N CYS A 227 3.86 -3.38 10.95
CA CYS A 227 3.17 -4.15 11.98
C CYS A 227 2.93 -5.60 11.59
N VAL A 228 3.18 -6.52 12.54
CA VAL A 228 2.86 -7.95 12.44
C VAL A 228 2.10 -8.39 13.68
N PHE A 229 0.96 -9.05 13.49
CA PHE A 229 0.26 -9.70 14.59
C PHE A 229 0.84 -11.09 14.86
N VAL A 230 1.16 -11.35 16.13
CA VAL A 230 1.70 -12.62 16.62
C VAL A 230 0.84 -13.10 17.78
N ASP A 231 0.36 -14.34 17.71
CA ASP A 231 -0.30 -15.00 18.83
C ASP A 231 0.76 -15.32 19.91
N GLU A 232 0.58 -14.79 21.11
CA GLU A 232 1.45 -15.07 22.26
C GLU A 232 0.66 -15.51 23.49
N PHE A 233 1.31 -16.26 24.37
CA PHE A 233 0.74 -16.60 25.67
C PHE A 233 0.62 -15.36 26.57
N SER A 234 -0.44 -15.32 27.37
CA SER A 234 -0.73 -14.24 28.32
C SER A 234 -1.39 -14.79 29.58
N GLU A 235 -1.12 -14.15 30.72
CA GLU A 235 -1.75 -14.47 32.01
C GLU A 235 -3.21 -13.99 32.06
N VAL A 236 -4.09 -14.83 32.61
CA VAL A 236 -5.51 -14.53 32.85
C VAL A 236 -5.75 -14.44 34.36
N LEU A 237 -6.48 -13.41 34.82
CA LEU A 237 -6.69 -13.08 36.25
C LEU A 237 -7.33 -14.19 37.12
N GLU A 238 -7.99 -15.19 36.54
CA GLU A 238 -8.77 -16.22 37.26
C GLU A 238 -8.11 -17.61 37.22
N GLU A 239 -6.78 -17.69 37.33
CA GLU A 239 -5.99 -18.92 37.17
C GLU A 239 -6.22 -19.62 35.81
N GLY A 240 -5.41 -19.24 34.83
CA GLY A 240 -5.42 -19.90 33.53
C GLY A 240 -4.50 -19.23 32.53
N TYR A 241 -4.35 -19.91 31.39
CA TYR A 241 -3.53 -19.43 30.28
C TYR A 241 -4.44 -18.82 29.22
N GLY A 242 -3.97 -17.74 28.61
CA GLY A 242 -4.62 -17.10 27.47
C GLY A 242 -3.67 -17.04 26.29
N ILE A 243 -4.24 -16.94 25.09
CA ILE A 243 -3.51 -16.54 23.88
C ILE A 243 -4.07 -15.20 23.44
N GLN A 244 -3.18 -14.25 23.19
CA GLN A 244 -3.51 -12.89 22.82
C GLN A 244 -2.67 -12.47 21.61
N ASN A 245 -3.27 -11.75 20.68
CA ASN A 245 -2.53 -11.11 19.59
C ASN A 245 -1.70 -9.95 20.13
N ARG A 246 -0.39 -10.04 19.97
CA ARG A 246 0.56 -8.94 20.13
C ARG A 246 0.86 -8.32 18.78
N CYS A 247 1.03 -7.01 18.73
CA CYS A 247 1.48 -6.31 17.54
C CYS A 247 2.96 -5.97 17.69
N TYR A 248 3.80 -6.61 16.88
CA TYR A 248 5.21 -6.30 16.73
C TYR A 248 5.35 -5.18 15.71
N CYS A 249 5.94 -4.05 16.08
CA CYS A 249 5.96 -2.85 15.28
C CYS A 249 7.37 -2.27 15.15
N LEU A 250 7.87 -2.12 13.93
CA LEU A 250 9.14 -1.45 13.65
C LEU A 250 8.87 -0.12 12.94
N LEU A 251 9.41 0.97 13.47
CA LEU A 251 9.20 2.33 13.00
C LEU A 251 10.43 2.84 12.25
N SER A 252 10.24 3.31 11.02
CA SER A 252 11.33 3.83 10.20
C SER A 252 10.87 4.95 9.26
N TYR A 253 11.77 5.89 8.98
CA TYR A 253 11.58 6.84 7.87
C TYR A 253 11.90 6.21 6.51
N LEU A 254 12.62 5.08 6.53
CA LEU A 254 13.05 4.35 5.35
C LEU A 254 11.91 3.45 4.84
N PRO A 255 11.45 3.63 3.59
CA PRO A 255 10.35 2.88 3.03
C PRO A 255 10.77 1.51 2.45
N CYS A 256 11.76 0.84 3.06
CA CYS A 256 12.26 -0.48 2.63
C CYS A 256 11.49 -1.61 3.31
N PHE A 257 10.18 -1.68 3.07
CA PHE A 257 9.27 -2.56 3.80
C PHE A 257 9.67 -4.04 3.76
N GLU A 258 10.18 -4.55 2.62
CA GLU A 258 10.64 -5.94 2.56
C GLU A 258 11.78 -6.23 3.55
N LEU A 259 12.75 -5.33 3.68
CA LEU A 259 13.81 -5.45 4.69
C LEU A 259 13.23 -5.42 6.10
N LEU A 260 12.36 -4.45 6.38
CA LEU A 260 11.79 -4.24 7.71
C LEU A 260 10.94 -5.43 8.17
N PHE A 261 10.12 -5.99 7.28
CA PHE A 261 9.33 -7.18 7.58
C PHE A 261 10.20 -8.43 7.70
N LYS A 262 11.24 -8.61 6.87
CA LYS A 262 12.19 -9.72 7.05
C LYS A 262 12.92 -9.65 8.39
N LEU A 263 13.32 -8.45 8.82
CA LEU A 263 13.92 -8.25 10.13
C LEU A 263 12.93 -8.57 11.27
N LEU A 264 11.68 -8.11 11.16
CA LEU A 264 10.61 -8.49 12.10
C LEU A 264 10.40 -10.01 12.15
N PHE A 265 10.42 -10.69 11.00
CA PHE A 265 10.29 -12.15 10.95
C PHE A 265 11.47 -12.86 11.60
N SER A 266 12.70 -12.40 11.39
CA SER A 266 13.88 -12.96 12.09
C SER A 266 13.75 -12.83 13.61
N VAL A 267 13.31 -11.66 14.09
CA VAL A 267 13.07 -11.41 15.53
C VAL A 267 12.02 -12.36 16.10
N ILE A 268 10.86 -12.46 15.43
CA ILE A 268 9.75 -13.32 15.88
C ILE A 268 10.18 -14.79 15.86
N LYS A 269 10.87 -15.23 14.79
CA LYS A 269 11.37 -16.59 14.66
C LYS A 269 12.35 -16.94 15.77
N MET A 270 13.35 -16.10 15.98
CA MET A 270 14.35 -16.28 17.03
C MET A 270 13.69 -16.41 18.41
N LYS A 271 12.71 -15.55 18.72
CA LYS A 271 11.94 -15.63 19.97
C LYS A 271 11.19 -16.97 20.09
N ASN A 272 10.41 -17.32 19.07
CA ASN A 272 9.58 -18.54 19.07
C ASN A 272 10.43 -19.82 19.16
N ASP A 273 11.57 -19.87 18.45
CA ASP A 273 12.52 -20.99 18.51
C ASP A 273 13.09 -21.15 19.93
N ALA A 274 13.44 -20.03 20.59
CA ALA A 274 13.98 -20.05 21.95
C ALA A 274 12.94 -20.46 23.01
N GLU A 275 11.69 -20.02 22.87
CA GLU A 275 10.57 -20.43 23.73
C GLU A 275 10.28 -21.93 23.58
N HIS A 276 10.25 -22.42 22.34
CA HIS A 276 10.00 -23.83 22.07
C HIS A 276 11.11 -24.74 22.58
N GLN A 277 12.38 -24.34 22.42
CA GLN A 277 13.52 -25.08 22.96
C GLN A 277 13.47 -25.19 24.49
N LEU A 278 13.11 -24.10 25.17
CA LEU A 278 12.98 -24.09 26.64
C LEU A 278 11.89 -25.05 27.12
N ILE A 279 10.74 -25.07 26.46
CA ILE A 279 9.65 -25.98 26.83
C ILE A 279 10.02 -27.42 26.50
N LYS A 280 10.60 -27.67 25.33
CA LYS A 280 10.97 -29.02 24.89
C LYS A 280 11.97 -29.70 25.84
N SER A 281 12.89 -28.95 26.45
CA SER A 281 13.85 -29.50 27.42
C SER A 281 13.24 -29.83 28.78
N THR A 282 12.04 -29.31 29.09
CA THR A 282 11.39 -29.43 30.41
C THR A 282 10.15 -30.33 30.42
N ILE A 283 9.73 -30.89 29.26
CA ILE A 283 8.50 -31.71 29.12
C ILE A 283 8.43 -32.90 30.09
N SER A 284 9.57 -33.49 30.45
CA SER A 284 9.60 -34.70 31.29
C SER A 284 9.23 -34.46 32.77
N ASP A 285 9.19 -33.21 33.22
CA ASP A 285 8.93 -32.82 34.62
C ASP A 285 7.88 -31.70 34.67
N ASP A 286 6.72 -31.98 35.29
CA ASP A 286 5.59 -31.03 35.38
C ASP A 286 5.95 -29.74 36.14
N TYR A 287 6.83 -29.83 37.14
CA TYR A 287 7.25 -28.67 37.93
C TYR A 287 8.16 -27.76 37.10
N GLU A 288 9.17 -28.33 36.44
CA GLU A 288 10.07 -27.56 35.56
C GLU A 288 9.33 -27.04 34.32
N PHE A 289 8.37 -27.78 33.78
CA PHE A 289 7.49 -27.31 32.70
C PHE A 289 6.72 -26.05 33.11
N LYS A 290 6.06 -26.06 34.28
CA LYS A 290 5.32 -24.89 34.80
C LYS A 290 6.22 -23.69 35.01
N LYS A 291 7.41 -23.90 35.56
CA LYS A 291 8.41 -22.85 35.76
C LYS A 291 8.90 -22.26 34.43
N ALA A 292 9.18 -23.11 33.45
CA ALA A 292 9.54 -22.68 32.10
C ALA A 292 8.41 -21.87 31.43
N PHE A 293 7.15 -22.28 31.62
CA PHE A 293 6.01 -21.55 31.10
C PHE A 293 5.85 -20.16 31.75
N GLN A 294 6.14 -20.04 33.04
CA GLN A 294 6.13 -18.73 33.72
C GLN A 294 7.18 -17.77 33.15
N ILE A 295 8.35 -18.26 32.71
CA ILE A 295 9.38 -17.44 32.05
C ILE A 295 8.83 -16.87 30.73
N ILE A 296 8.11 -17.67 29.94
CA ILE A 296 7.46 -17.22 28.70
C ILE A 296 6.42 -16.13 29.01
N LEU A 297 5.56 -16.37 29.99
CA LEU A 297 4.47 -15.44 30.36
C LEU A 297 4.98 -14.08 30.85
N ARG A 298 6.13 -14.03 31.53
CA ARG A 298 6.76 -12.79 32.00
C ARG A 298 7.40 -11.97 30.87
N GLY A 299 7.59 -12.56 29.69
CA GLY A 299 8.24 -11.88 28.56
C GLY A 299 9.75 -11.80 28.70
N ASP A 300 10.39 -12.71 29.44
CA ASP A 300 11.84 -12.67 29.70
C ASP A 300 12.68 -12.77 28.41
N PHE A 301 12.09 -13.28 27.33
CA PHE A 301 12.71 -13.36 26.01
C PHE A 301 12.82 -12.01 25.28
N TYR A 302 12.15 -10.94 25.75
CA TYR A 302 12.27 -9.61 25.16
C TYR A 302 13.70 -9.03 25.28
N ASN A 303 14.47 -9.46 26.29
CA ASN A 303 15.89 -9.11 26.39
C ASN A 303 16.74 -9.71 25.25
N LYS A 304 16.38 -10.89 24.73
CA LYS A 304 17.05 -11.45 23.55
C LYS A 304 16.69 -10.66 22.30
N ILE A 305 15.44 -10.22 22.18
CA ILE A 305 15.00 -9.34 21.09
C ILE A 305 15.79 -8.03 21.10
N LYS A 306 15.96 -7.43 22.29
CA LYS A 306 16.81 -6.24 22.50
C LYS A 306 18.22 -6.45 21.96
N GLN A 307 18.91 -7.48 22.45
CA GLN A 307 20.29 -7.79 22.04
C GLN A 307 20.43 -8.00 20.51
N TYR A 308 19.45 -8.65 19.89
CA TYR A 308 19.43 -8.86 18.45
C TYR A 308 19.25 -7.54 17.67
N LEU A 309 18.29 -6.72 18.08
CA LEU A 309 17.95 -5.47 17.37
C LEU A 309 18.94 -4.32 17.60
N GLU A 310 19.63 -4.29 18.74
CA GLU A 310 20.63 -3.27 19.06
C GLU A 310 21.79 -3.22 18.05
N VAL A 311 22.10 -4.35 17.40
CA VAL A 311 23.13 -4.42 16.35
C VAL A 311 22.78 -3.55 15.15
N TYR A 312 21.48 -3.39 14.87
CA TYR A 312 20.95 -2.63 13.73
C TYR A 312 20.53 -1.20 14.11
N LEU A 313 20.39 -0.90 15.40
CA LEU A 313 19.95 0.39 15.89
C LEU A 313 20.99 1.47 15.54
N GLY A 314 20.53 2.56 14.90
CA GLY A 314 21.42 3.63 14.43
C GLY A 314 22.32 3.24 13.25
N LYS A 315 22.17 2.03 12.69
CA LYS A 315 22.86 1.61 11.46
C LYS A 315 22.10 2.07 10.24
N LYS A 316 22.83 2.48 9.22
CA LYS A 316 22.26 2.89 7.93
C LYS A 316 22.03 1.70 7.02
N HIS A 317 21.14 1.90 6.07
CA HIS A 317 20.75 0.94 5.05
C HIS A 317 21.83 0.67 3.98
N SER A 318 22.93 1.42 3.92
CA SER A 318 23.94 1.20 2.89
C SER A 318 24.58 -0.19 3.03
N PRO A 319 24.92 -0.88 1.92
CA PRO A 319 25.59 -2.19 1.97
C PRO A 319 26.90 -2.19 2.78
N SER A 320 27.53 -1.02 2.95
CA SER A 320 28.77 -0.82 3.70
C SER A 320 28.58 -0.60 5.21
N GLU A 321 27.40 -0.15 5.66
CA GLU A 321 27.10 0.12 7.07
C GLU A 321 26.04 -0.83 7.66
N CYS A 322 25.30 -1.53 6.81
CA CYS A 322 24.31 -2.52 7.22
C CYS A 322 25.02 -3.76 7.81
N PRO A 323 24.68 -4.18 9.04
CA PRO A 323 25.18 -5.41 9.62
C PRO A 323 24.85 -6.64 8.76
N GLU A 324 25.57 -7.74 8.98
CA GLU A 324 25.29 -9.01 8.33
C GLU A 324 23.86 -9.46 8.64
N LEU A 325 23.05 -9.60 7.59
CA LEU A 325 21.67 -10.06 7.68
C LEU A 325 21.66 -11.59 7.72
N ASP A 326 20.86 -12.16 8.63
CA ASP A 326 20.62 -13.61 8.69
C ASP A 326 19.70 -14.11 7.56
N PHE A 327 19.26 -13.21 6.68
CA PHE A 327 18.48 -13.51 5.48
C PHE A 327 19.06 -12.84 4.23
N LYS A 328 18.73 -13.42 3.08
CA LYS A 328 19.07 -12.84 1.78
C LYS A 328 18.18 -11.63 1.50
N TYR A 329 18.82 -10.47 1.34
CA TYR A 329 18.19 -9.25 0.88
C TYR A 329 19.13 -8.52 -0.08
N SER A 330 18.56 -7.94 -1.13
CA SER A 330 19.28 -7.14 -2.09
C SER A 330 18.60 -5.78 -2.14
N PHE A 331 19.38 -4.74 -1.89
CA PHE A 331 18.92 -3.38 -2.00
C PHE A 331 18.55 -3.09 -3.46
N PRO A 332 17.37 -2.52 -3.74
CA PRO A 332 17.03 -2.13 -5.10
C PRO A 332 18.01 -1.07 -5.61
N ASP A 333 18.37 -1.11 -6.89
CA ASP A 333 19.27 -0.13 -7.49
C ASP A 333 18.62 1.26 -7.61
N ASN A 334 17.29 1.28 -7.78
CA ASN A 334 16.49 2.50 -7.92
C ASN A 334 15.73 2.80 -6.63
N ILE A 335 16.07 3.91 -5.98
CA ILE A 335 15.46 4.40 -4.74
C ILE A 335 13.95 4.62 -4.90
N SER A 336 13.50 5.00 -6.09
CA SER A 336 12.09 5.24 -6.38
C SER A 336 11.25 3.95 -6.38
N GLU A 337 11.87 2.77 -6.43
CA GLU A 337 11.18 1.48 -6.47
C GLU A 337 11.06 0.77 -5.11
N PHE A 338 11.66 1.32 -4.04
CA PHE A 338 11.77 0.66 -2.72
C PHE A 338 10.43 0.21 -2.13
N ASP A 339 9.44 1.08 -2.20
CA ASP A 339 8.09 0.89 -1.70
C ASP A 339 7.15 0.25 -2.73
N ILE A 340 7.40 0.50 -4.02
CA ILE A 340 6.52 0.10 -5.13
C ILE A 340 6.34 -1.41 -5.18
N MET A 341 7.43 -2.18 -5.09
CA MET A 341 7.35 -3.65 -5.13
C MET A 341 6.64 -4.25 -3.92
N TRP A 342 6.59 -3.53 -2.80
CA TRP A 342 5.85 -3.98 -1.63
C TRP A 342 4.34 -3.73 -1.80
N TYR A 343 3.90 -2.56 -2.28
CA TYR A 343 2.47 -2.25 -2.32
C TYR A 343 1.76 -2.57 -3.63
N CYS A 344 2.40 -2.28 -4.77
CA CYS A 344 1.74 -2.29 -6.07
C CYS A 344 1.27 -3.66 -6.53
N PRO A 345 2.00 -4.77 -6.33
CA PRO A 345 1.52 -6.10 -6.72
C PRO A 345 0.19 -6.45 -6.06
N LEU A 346 0.06 -6.17 -4.76
CA LEU A 346 -1.15 -6.43 -4.02
C LEU A 346 -2.26 -5.48 -4.47
N LEU A 347 -1.98 -4.17 -4.58
CA LEU A 347 -2.91 -3.18 -5.13
C LEU A 347 -3.49 -3.63 -6.48
N PHE A 348 -2.65 -3.95 -7.47
CA PHE A 348 -3.09 -4.33 -8.83
C PHE A 348 -3.88 -5.63 -8.87
N SER A 349 -3.72 -6.51 -7.86
CA SER A 349 -4.53 -7.72 -7.73
C SER A 349 -5.89 -7.48 -7.07
N LEU A 350 -6.11 -6.32 -6.45
CA LEU A 350 -7.32 -5.99 -5.70
C LEU A 350 -8.27 -5.05 -6.44
N ILE A 351 -7.82 -4.37 -7.49
CA ILE A 351 -8.67 -3.45 -8.26
C ILE A 351 -8.55 -3.74 -9.75
N THR A 352 -9.62 -3.44 -10.48
CA THR A 352 -9.59 -3.57 -11.94
C THR A 352 -8.73 -2.46 -12.54
N VAL A 353 -8.21 -2.67 -13.75
CA VAL A 353 -7.46 -1.63 -14.49
C VAL A 353 -8.29 -0.36 -14.71
N ASN A 354 -9.61 -0.50 -14.87
CA ASN A 354 -10.52 0.64 -15.04
C ASN A 354 -10.66 1.42 -13.74
N ASP A 355 -10.91 0.72 -12.63
CA ASP A 355 -11.02 1.35 -11.31
C ASP A 355 -9.68 1.96 -10.88
N PHE A 356 -8.56 1.32 -11.22
CA PHE A 356 -7.23 1.85 -10.98
C PHE A 356 -7.03 3.23 -11.61
N TRP A 357 -7.31 3.37 -12.90
CA TRP A 357 -7.16 4.67 -13.57
C TRP A 357 -8.15 5.70 -13.05
N TYR A 358 -9.40 5.31 -12.80
CA TYR A 358 -10.39 6.20 -12.21
C TYR A 358 -9.90 6.72 -10.85
N LEU A 359 -9.41 5.84 -9.98
CA LEU A 359 -8.88 6.22 -8.67
C LEU A 359 -7.63 7.08 -8.79
N LEU A 360 -6.70 6.75 -9.69
CA LEU A 360 -5.49 7.55 -9.89
C LEU A 360 -5.84 8.98 -10.34
N PHE A 361 -6.76 9.14 -11.29
CA PHE A 361 -7.20 10.45 -11.77
C PHE A 361 -7.99 11.22 -10.69
N ALA A 362 -8.82 10.53 -9.90
CA ALA A 362 -9.56 11.14 -8.81
C ALA A 362 -8.59 11.66 -7.74
N ILE A 363 -7.58 10.86 -7.39
CA ILE A 363 -6.50 11.25 -6.49
C ILE A 363 -5.77 12.44 -7.09
N LEU A 364 -5.30 12.40 -8.35
CA LEU A 364 -4.61 13.54 -8.97
C LEU A 364 -5.42 14.86 -8.89
N GLN A 365 -6.76 14.80 -8.93
CA GLN A 365 -7.65 15.96 -8.74
C GLN A 365 -8.04 16.26 -7.29
N GLU A 366 -7.33 15.68 -6.32
CA GLU A 366 -7.57 15.85 -4.89
C GLU A 366 -8.98 15.41 -4.43
N ALA A 367 -9.53 14.35 -5.01
CA ALA A 367 -10.75 13.73 -4.50
C ALA A 367 -10.48 12.87 -3.26
N SER A 368 -11.43 12.82 -2.34
CA SER A 368 -11.35 11.94 -1.17
C SER A 368 -11.64 10.49 -1.54
N VAL A 369 -10.69 9.60 -1.27
CA VAL A 369 -10.76 8.16 -1.56
C VAL A 369 -10.59 7.35 -0.27
N ILE A 370 -11.58 6.50 0.02
CA ILE A 370 -11.65 5.67 1.22
C ILE A 370 -11.68 4.19 0.85
N PHE A 371 -10.62 3.48 1.22
CA PHE A 371 -10.55 2.02 1.10
C PHE A 371 -11.16 1.36 2.33
N LEU A 372 -11.96 0.31 2.13
CA LEU A 372 -12.62 -0.45 3.19
C LEU A 372 -12.23 -1.93 3.08
N SER A 373 -11.75 -2.52 4.18
CA SER A 373 -11.44 -3.95 4.26
C SER A 373 -11.34 -4.43 5.70
N GLN A 374 -11.60 -5.70 5.95
CA GLN A 374 -11.20 -6.38 7.19
C GLN A 374 -9.71 -6.73 7.21
N ASN A 375 -9.05 -6.73 6.05
CA ASN A 375 -7.63 -7.01 5.90
C ASN A 375 -6.81 -5.70 5.90
N LEU A 376 -6.02 -5.49 6.94
CA LEU A 376 -5.22 -4.27 7.09
C LEU A 376 -4.07 -4.17 6.06
N ASP A 377 -3.61 -5.30 5.52
CA ASP A 377 -2.60 -5.33 4.45
C ASP A 377 -3.17 -4.74 3.16
N TYR A 378 -4.44 -5.05 2.85
CA TYR A 378 -5.13 -4.49 1.69
C TYR A 378 -5.26 -2.97 1.82
N LEU A 379 -5.70 -2.49 2.98
CA LEU A 379 -5.84 -1.06 3.25
C LEU A 379 -4.52 -0.32 3.10
N SER A 380 -3.49 -0.75 3.81
CA SER A 380 -2.19 -0.10 3.80
C SER A 380 -1.55 -0.15 2.41
N SER A 381 -1.69 -1.27 1.70
CA SER A 381 -1.16 -1.41 0.34
C SER A 381 -1.86 -0.56 -0.69
N CYS A 382 -3.17 -0.40 -0.61
CA CYS A 382 -3.87 0.46 -1.54
C CYS A 382 -3.52 1.93 -1.30
N VAL A 383 -3.56 2.40 -0.05
CA VAL A 383 -3.26 3.79 0.29
C VAL A 383 -1.82 4.17 -0.06
N LEU A 384 -0.84 3.39 0.43
CA LEU A 384 0.57 3.67 0.19
C LEU A 384 0.98 3.40 -1.26
N GLY A 385 0.33 2.44 -1.93
CA GLY A 385 0.51 2.20 -3.35
C GLY A 385 0.12 3.42 -4.18
N PHE A 386 -1.08 3.98 -4.00
CA PHE A 386 -1.47 5.20 -4.71
C PHE A 386 -0.61 6.41 -4.34
N GLN A 387 -0.26 6.59 -3.05
CA GLN A 387 0.68 7.63 -2.63
C GLN A 387 2.03 7.52 -3.36
N GLY A 388 2.54 6.29 -3.53
CA GLY A 388 3.78 6.03 -4.26
C GLY A 388 3.67 6.31 -5.75
N LEU A 389 2.51 6.05 -6.37
CA LEU A 389 2.28 6.17 -7.82
C LEU A 389 2.07 7.61 -8.32
N ILE A 390 1.74 8.55 -7.43
CA ILE A 390 1.60 9.98 -7.79
C ILE A 390 2.91 10.77 -7.69
N ARG A 391 4.03 10.14 -7.31
CA ARG A 391 5.33 10.81 -7.27
C ARG A 391 5.73 11.36 -8.66
N PRO A 392 6.36 12.55 -8.73
CA PRO A 392 7.01 13.30 -7.65
C PRO A 392 6.08 14.23 -6.85
N PHE A 393 4.77 14.22 -7.10
CA PHE A 393 3.85 15.04 -6.32
C PHE A 393 3.78 14.58 -4.88
N SER A 394 3.65 15.55 -3.97
CA SER A 394 3.34 15.28 -2.57
C SER A 394 1.89 15.63 -2.34
N TRP A 395 1.11 14.65 -1.90
CA TRP A 395 -0.25 14.91 -1.44
C TRP A 395 -0.22 15.92 -0.28
N PRO A 396 -0.93 17.07 -0.39
CA PRO A 396 -0.87 18.11 0.63
C PRO A 396 -1.86 17.88 1.78
N HIS A 397 -2.82 16.97 1.62
CA HIS A 397 -3.88 16.72 2.60
C HIS A 397 -3.58 15.49 3.48
N LEU A 398 -4.58 15.01 4.22
CA LEU A 398 -4.40 13.87 5.11
C LEU A 398 -4.27 12.56 4.33
N ILE A 399 -3.21 11.80 4.60
CA ILE A 399 -3.05 10.40 4.21
C ILE A 399 -2.97 9.55 5.47
N THR A 400 -3.81 8.52 5.56
CA THR A 400 -3.75 7.55 6.65
C THR A 400 -3.97 6.13 6.13
N PRO A 401 -2.91 5.32 6.01
CA PRO A 401 -3.03 3.95 5.50
C PRO A 401 -4.02 3.11 6.30
N ILE A 402 -4.13 3.39 7.60
CA ILE A 402 -5.06 2.77 8.53
C ILE A 402 -5.61 3.87 9.47
N LEU A 403 -6.88 4.21 9.31
CA LEU A 403 -7.62 5.09 10.21
C LEU A 403 -8.33 4.25 11.28
N PRO A 404 -7.99 4.41 12.57
CA PRO A 404 -8.71 3.78 13.67
C PRO A 404 -10.18 4.18 13.68
N LEU A 405 -11.06 3.25 14.10
CA LEU A 405 -12.50 3.54 14.20
C LEU A 405 -12.83 4.62 15.23
N SER A 406 -11.95 4.88 16.19
CA SER A 406 -12.08 5.98 17.16
C SER A 406 -11.88 7.37 16.54
N LEU A 407 -11.39 7.46 15.31
CA LEU A 407 -11.07 8.72 14.62
C LEU A 407 -11.93 8.94 13.36
N LEU A 408 -13.09 8.28 13.26
CA LEU A 408 -13.96 8.38 12.09
C LEU A 408 -14.58 9.76 11.87
N ASP A 409 -14.63 10.61 12.90
CA ASP A 409 -15.13 11.98 12.80
C ASP A 409 -14.32 12.81 11.78
N ILE A 410 -13.08 12.42 11.49
CA ILE A 410 -12.24 13.02 10.44
C ILE A 410 -12.90 12.93 9.05
N LEU A 411 -13.76 11.94 8.80
CA LEU A 411 -14.47 11.79 7.51
C LEU A 411 -15.48 12.92 7.24
N GLU A 412 -15.90 13.65 8.28
CA GLU A 412 -16.79 14.80 8.14
C GLU A 412 -16.02 16.08 7.76
N ALA A 413 -14.67 16.04 7.74
CA ALA A 413 -13.86 17.18 7.35
C ALA A 413 -14.05 17.52 5.85
N PRO A 414 -14.13 18.81 5.48
CA PRO A 414 -14.35 19.23 4.10
C PRO A 414 -13.08 19.11 3.22
N VAL A 415 -11.97 18.64 3.79
CA VAL A 415 -10.68 18.53 3.10
C VAL A 415 -10.52 17.15 2.43
N PRO A 416 -9.79 17.07 1.30
CA PRO A 416 -9.48 15.80 0.68
C PRO A 416 -8.80 14.81 1.63
N LEU A 417 -9.17 13.54 1.52
CA LEU A 417 -8.66 12.48 2.38
C LEU A 417 -8.34 11.22 1.57
N LEU A 418 -7.15 10.66 1.76
CA LEU A 418 -6.80 9.33 1.27
C LEU A 418 -6.60 8.40 2.47
N ALA A 419 -7.57 7.50 2.70
CA ALA A 419 -7.58 6.69 3.92
C ALA A 419 -7.96 5.23 3.68
N GLY A 420 -7.41 4.36 4.52
CA GLY A 420 -7.85 2.97 4.67
C GLY A 420 -8.57 2.80 5.99
N ILE A 421 -9.80 2.28 5.98
CA ILE A 421 -10.62 2.12 7.18
C ILE A 421 -10.96 0.65 7.37
N PRO A 422 -10.72 0.08 8.56
CA PRO A 422 -11.17 -1.25 8.88
C PRO A 422 -12.68 -1.37 8.74
N LYS A 423 -13.14 -2.34 7.96
CA LYS A 423 -14.57 -2.51 7.68
C LYS A 423 -15.29 -2.93 8.96
N ASN A 424 -16.19 -2.07 9.45
CA ASN A 424 -17.13 -2.35 10.53
C ASN A 424 -18.57 -2.14 10.06
N SER A 425 -19.49 -2.93 10.60
CA SER A 425 -20.95 -2.84 10.43
C SER A 425 -21.54 -1.43 10.62
N GLN A 426 -20.90 -0.56 11.40
CA GLN A 426 -21.37 0.79 11.72
C GLN A 426 -21.08 1.84 10.63
N LEU A 427 -20.13 1.59 9.72
CA LEU A 427 -19.75 2.53 8.66
C LEU A 427 -20.79 2.69 7.54
N VAL A 428 -21.96 2.03 7.69
CA VAL A 428 -22.97 1.86 6.63
C VAL A 428 -24.05 2.97 6.65
N SER A 429 -23.96 4.00 7.50
CA SER A 429 -24.90 5.14 7.46
C SER A 429 -24.50 6.17 6.38
N LYS A 430 -24.74 5.82 5.12
CA LYS A 430 -24.32 6.52 3.88
C LYS A 430 -24.88 7.95 3.65
N LYS A 431 -25.54 8.59 4.63
CA LYS A 431 -26.26 9.87 4.40
C LYS A 431 -25.41 11.13 4.57
N LYS A 432 -24.22 11.05 5.19
CA LYS A 432 -23.34 12.22 5.42
C LYS A 432 -22.09 12.29 4.53
N LEU A 433 -21.79 11.25 3.75
CA LEU A 433 -20.49 11.06 3.08
C LEU A 433 -20.62 11.06 1.54
N ALA A 434 -21.49 11.92 1.00
CA ALA A 434 -21.91 11.89 -0.40
C ALA A 434 -20.79 12.23 -1.41
N ASN A 435 -19.71 12.90 -0.96
CA ASN A 435 -18.58 13.32 -1.79
C ASN A 435 -17.38 12.35 -1.74
N LEU A 436 -17.46 11.28 -0.94
CA LEU A 436 -16.35 10.33 -0.79
C LEU A 436 -16.45 9.21 -1.83
N ILE A 437 -15.30 8.82 -2.37
CA ILE A 437 -15.17 7.63 -3.21
C ILE A 437 -14.87 6.45 -2.29
N PHE A 438 -15.76 5.46 -2.24
CA PHE A 438 -15.55 4.27 -1.42
C PHE A 438 -15.09 3.08 -2.26
N VAL A 439 -14.11 2.34 -1.76
CA VAL A 439 -13.61 1.12 -2.39
C VAL A 439 -13.67 -0.03 -1.40
N ASP A 440 -14.67 -0.90 -1.53
CA ASP A 440 -14.84 -2.09 -0.69
C ASP A 440 -13.96 -3.24 -1.20
N LEU A 441 -12.75 -3.37 -0.67
CA LEU A 441 -11.76 -4.37 -1.09
C LEU A 441 -12.16 -5.81 -0.72
N ASP A 442 -13.16 -5.99 0.15
CA ASP A 442 -13.69 -7.30 0.53
C ASP A 442 -14.84 -7.75 -0.38
N ALA A 443 -15.36 -6.89 -1.27
CA ALA A 443 -16.46 -7.28 -2.12
C ALA A 443 -16.05 -8.44 -3.05
N LYS A 444 -16.90 -9.47 -3.10
CA LYS A 444 -16.65 -10.71 -3.87
C LYS A 444 -16.49 -10.44 -5.37
N ASN A 445 -17.25 -9.49 -5.91
CA ASN A 445 -17.10 -9.05 -7.28
C ASN A 445 -16.17 -7.83 -7.33
N ILE A 446 -14.99 -8.00 -7.92
CA ILE A 446 -13.97 -6.95 -8.07
C ILE A 446 -14.50 -5.72 -8.84
N GLU A 447 -15.37 -5.93 -9.83
CA GLU A 447 -15.97 -4.85 -10.65
C GLU A 447 -16.98 -3.99 -9.87
N LYS A 448 -17.40 -4.43 -8.69
CA LYS A 448 -18.37 -3.74 -7.83
C LYS A 448 -17.74 -3.17 -6.55
N ARG A 449 -16.40 -3.21 -6.43
CA ARG A 449 -15.70 -2.69 -5.25
C ARG A 449 -15.79 -1.18 -5.16
N LEU A 450 -15.65 -0.49 -6.29
CA LEU A 450 -15.68 0.96 -6.38
C LEU A 450 -17.12 1.49 -6.36
N GLN A 451 -17.37 2.43 -5.46
CA GLN A 451 -18.60 3.21 -5.33
C GLN A 451 -18.26 4.66 -5.59
N LYS A 452 -18.75 5.18 -6.72
CA LYS A 452 -18.59 6.59 -7.10
C LYS A 452 -19.35 7.51 -6.13
N PRO A 453 -19.00 8.81 -6.04
CA PRO A 453 -19.70 9.78 -5.22
C PRO A 453 -21.20 9.85 -5.56
N LEU A 454 -22.03 10.14 -4.57
CA LEU A 454 -23.48 10.27 -4.74
C LEU A 454 -23.87 11.62 -5.36
N VAL A 455 -23.08 12.66 -5.12
CA VAL A 455 -23.24 13.96 -5.79
C VAL A 455 -22.67 13.84 -7.19
N ALA A 456 -23.42 14.31 -8.20
CA ALA A 456 -22.98 14.34 -9.58
C ALA A 456 -21.78 15.30 -9.71
N THR A 457 -20.57 14.78 -9.52
CA THR A 457 -19.37 15.43 -10.03
C THR A 457 -19.35 15.26 -11.54
N THR A 458 -18.77 16.22 -12.27
CA THR A 458 -18.42 16.04 -13.69
C THR A 458 -17.84 14.63 -13.87
N GLU A 459 -18.38 13.84 -14.80
CA GLU A 459 -17.92 12.45 -14.96
C GLU A 459 -16.42 12.45 -15.19
N LEU A 460 -15.70 11.80 -14.29
CA LEU A 460 -14.26 11.67 -14.39
C LEU A 460 -13.93 10.84 -15.64
N TYR A 461 -13.44 11.50 -16.68
CA TYR A 461 -13.08 10.85 -17.93
C TYR A 461 -11.68 10.25 -17.85
N VAL A 462 -11.58 8.95 -18.14
CA VAL A 462 -10.31 8.23 -18.30
C VAL A 462 -10.16 7.86 -19.78
N PRO A 463 -9.09 8.32 -20.47
CA PRO A 463 -8.87 7.96 -21.86
C PRO A 463 -8.66 6.45 -22.05
N LYS A 464 -9.34 5.86 -23.04
CA LYS A 464 -9.25 4.41 -23.33
C LYS A 464 -7.83 3.94 -23.61
N GLN A 465 -7.02 4.76 -24.27
CA GLN A 465 -5.62 4.45 -24.59
C GLN A 465 -4.79 4.20 -23.32
N LYS A 466 -5.09 4.88 -22.20
CA LYS A 466 -4.40 4.68 -20.91
C LYS A 466 -4.74 3.32 -20.32
N ILE A 467 -6.02 2.94 -20.38
CA ILE A 467 -6.49 1.62 -19.94
C ILE A 467 -5.78 0.55 -20.77
N GLU A 468 -5.88 0.63 -22.10
CA GLU A 468 -5.29 -0.32 -23.05
C GLU A 468 -3.79 -0.52 -22.83
N ALA A 469 -3.05 0.55 -22.51
CA ALA A 469 -1.62 0.49 -22.23
C ALA A 469 -1.25 -0.41 -21.04
N LEU A 470 -2.16 -0.58 -20.07
CA LEU A 470 -1.90 -1.37 -18.87
C LEU A 470 -2.54 -2.77 -18.91
N VAL A 471 -3.54 -3.01 -19.77
CA VAL A 471 -4.34 -4.26 -19.78
C VAL A 471 -3.47 -5.51 -19.81
N GLU A 472 -2.48 -5.57 -20.72
CA GLU A 472 -1.68 -6.78 -20.89
C GLU A 472 -0.85 -7.10 -19.64
N ASN A 473 -0.21 -6.10 -19.04
CA ASN A 473 0.55 -6.30 -17.80
C ASN A 473 -0.38 -6.59 -16.60
N TYR A 474 -1.59 -6.02 -16.59
CA TYR A 474 -2.58 -6.25 -15.52
C TYR A 474 -3.07 -7.71 -15.45
N LYS A 475 -3.07 -8.44 -16.57
CA LYS A 475 -3.44 -9.87 -16.60
C LYS A 475 -2.63 -10.72 -15.63
N ALA A 476 -1.38 -10.33 -15.35
CA ALA A 476 -0.52 -11.03 -14.39
C ALA A 476 -1.08 -11.04 -12.95
N PHE A 477 -2.02 -10.14 -12.63
CA PHE A 477 -2.60 -9.97 -11.29
C PHE A 477 -4.03 -10.51 -11.16
N SER A 478 -4.54 -11.23 -12.16
CA SER A 478 -5.92 -11.74 -12.18
C SER A 478 -6.17 -12.99 -11.32
N PHE A 479 -5.14 -13.50 -10.62
CA PHE A 479 -5.19 -14.78 -9.89
C PHE A 479 -5.47 -14.64 -8.39
N GLY A 480 -6.12 -13.54 -7.99
CA GLY A 480 -6.37 -13.20 -6.60
C GLY A 480 -5.21 -12.43 -5.94
N PRO A 481 -5.30 -12.20 -4.62
CA PRO A 481 -4.38 -11.33 -3.88
C PRO A 481 -2.92 -11.71 -4.05
N CYS A 482 -2.11 -10.76 -4.51
CA CYS A 482 -0.69 -10.97 -4.81
C CYS A 482 0.22 -10.46 -3.69
N TYR A 483 0.41 -11.28 -2.65
CA TYR A 483 1.33 -10.97 -1.54
C TYR A 483 2.80 -11.22 -1.91
N HIS A 484 3.06 -12.27 -2.69
CA HIS A 484 4.38 -12.74 -3.08
C HIS A 484 4.47 -12.80 -4.61
N PRO A 485 4.86 -11.70 -5.27
CA PRO A 485 4.86 -11.64 -6.73
C PRO A 485 5.90 -12.58 -7.33
N ARG A 486 5.48 -13.38 -8.31
CA ARG A 486 6.39 -14.20 -9.14
C ARG A 486 7.21 -13.32 -10.08
N SER A 487 8.27 -13.87 -10.68
CA SER A 487 9.13 -13.13 -11.64
C SER A 487 8.33 -12.41 -12.75
N GLU A 488 7.28 -13.05 -13.28
CA GLU A 488 6.38 -12.45 -14.28
C GLU A 488 5.60 -11.25 -13.72
N GLN A 489 5.05 -11.38 -12.51
CA GLN A 489 4.31 -10.32 -11.84
C GLN A 489 5.21 -9.16 -11.43
N VAL A 490 6.45 -9.44 -11.01
CA VAL A 490 7.47 -8.40 -10.75
C VAL A 490 7.76 -7.61 -12.03
N LYS A 491 7.98 -8.30 -13.15
CA LYS A 491 8.21 -7.64 -14.47
C LYS A 491 6.99 -6.82 -14.89
N ALA A 492 5.78 -7.36 -14.75
CA ALA A 492 4.54 -6.66 -15.08
C ALA A 492 4.34 -5.43 -14.18
N CYS A 493 4.59 -5.54 -12.88
CA CYS A 493 4.49 -4.43 -11.93
C CYS A 493 5.42 -3.28 -12.29
N ARG A 494 6.68 -3.58 -12.62
CA ARG A 494 7.65 -2.56 -13.07
C ARG A 494 7.21 -1.88 -14.36
N LYS A 495 6.70 -2.63 -15.33
CA LYS A 495 6.16 -2.05 -16.58
C LYS A 495 4.98 -1.12 -16.32
N ILE A 496 4.04 -1.54 -15.48
CA ILE A 496 2.90 -0.71 -15.08
C ILE A 496 3.39 0.58 -14.42
N PHE A 497 4.30 0.46 -13.44
CA PHE A 497 4.90 1.61 -12.76
C PHE A 497 5.59 2.57 -13.74
N GLN A 498 6.39 2.04 -14.68
CA GLN A 498 7.05 2.84 -15.70
C GLN A 498 6.05 3.57 -16.60
N SER A 499 4.98 2.91 -17.05
CA SER A 499 3.92 3.54 -17.85
C SER A 499 3.23 4.68 -17.11
N ILE A 500 2.94 4.51 -15.81
CA ILE A 500 2.35 5.55 -14.97
C ILE A 500 3.34 6.71 -14.77
N ASN A 501 4.60 6.42 -14.46
CA ASN A 501 5.63 7.43 -14.26
C ASN A 501 5.87 8.25 -15.54
N ILE A 502 5.87 7.62 -16.71
CA ILE A 502 5.94 8.30 -18.01
C ILE A 502 4.76 9.25 -18.20
N TYR A 503 3.55 8.84 -17.80
CA TYR A 503 2.37 9.70 -17.87
C TYR A 503 2.49 10.89 -16.92
N ILE A 504 2.78 10.65 -15.64
CA ILE A 504 2.92 11.67 -14.59
C ILE A 504 3.98 12.71 -14.99
N LYS A 505 5.17 12.27 -15.41
CA LYS A 505 6.22 13.17 -15.93
C LYS A 505 5.80 13.88 -17.22
N GLY A 506 4.98 13.22 -18.03
CA GLY A 506 4.39 13.75 -19.25
C GLY A 506 3.54 15.00 -19.03
N LEU A 507 2.84 15.10 -17.89
CA LEU A 507 1.98 16.24 -17.55
C LEU A 507 2.72 17.59 -17.50
N PHE A 508 4.04 17.57 -17.33
CA PHE A 508 4.88 18.77 -17.14
C PHE A 508 6.02 18.89 -18.17
N LYS A 509 6.01 18.10 -19.25
CA LYS A 509 7.06 18.15 -20.29
C LYS A 509 7.19 19.51 -20.96
N THR A 510 6.16 20.35 -20.90
CA THR A 510 6.10 21.67 -21.52
C THR A 510 6.26 22.83 -20.55
N LEU A 511 6.63 22.55 -19.28
CA LEU A 511 6.96 23.61 -18.32
C LEU A 511 8.03 24.55 -18.94
N PRO A 512 7.75 25.86 -19.06
CA PRO A 512 8.70 26.80 -19.63
C PRO A 512 10.01 26.82 -18.83
N GLU A 513 11.15 26.78 -19.51
CA GLU A 513 12.44 27.08 -18.90
C GLU A 513 12.55 28.59 -18.64
N ILE A 514 12.54 29.02 -17.37
CA ILE A 514 12.86 30.41 -17.02
C ILE A 514 14.38 30.58 -17.11
N LYS A 515 14.84 31.34 -18.12
CA LYS A 515 16.27 31.53 -18.41
C LYS A 515 16.91 32.74 -17.71
N ASN A 516 16.12 33.65 -17.11
CA ASN A 516 16.62 34.91 -16.53
C ASN A 516 16.14 35.16 -15.08
N ASN A 517 16.74 36.18 -14.44
CA ASN A 517 16.67 36.51 -13.02
C ASN A 517 15.23 36.46 -12.42
N PRO A 518 14.98 35.72 -11.32
CA PRO A 518 13.62 35.44 -10.83
C PRO A 518 12.86 36.64 -10.28
N CYS A 519 13.55 37.72 -9.91
CA CYS A 519 12.91 38.92 -9.34
C CYS A 519 12.16 39.76 -10.37
N GLU A 520 12.47 39.64 -11.66
CA GLU A 520 11.80 40.43 -12.72
C GLU A 520 10.82 39.57 -13.55
N ASP A 521 11.09 38.27 -13.68
CA ASP A 521 10.22 37.26 -14.32
C ASP A 521 9.69 36.25 -13.29
N LEU A 522 9.04 36.72 -12.22
CA LEU A 522 8.19 35.85 -11.41
C LEU A 522 7.06 35.36 -12.33
N ALA A 523 7.21 34.15 -12.87
CA ALA A 523 6.09 33.45 -13.49
C ALA A 523 5.02 33.32 -12.40
N ASN A 524 3.93 34.08 -12.53
CA ASN A 524 2.78 33.87 -11.65
C ASN A 524 2.37 32.41 -11.84
N VAL A 525 2.12 31.67 -10.74
CA VAL A 525 1.67 30.27 -10.82
C VAL A 525 0.44 30.18 -11.72
N ASP A 526 -0.42 31.19 -11.70
CA ASP A 526 -1.58 31.33 -12.60
C ASP A 526 -1.19 31.37 -14.08
N ASP A 527 -0.10 32.07 -14.45
CA ASP A 527 0.37 32.15 -15.84
C ASP A 527 0.88 30.78 -16.32
N VAL A 528 1.57 30.03 -15.44
CA VAL A 528 2.04 28.67 -15.73
C VAL A 528 0.85 27.72 -15.90
N ILE A 529 -0.13 27.78 -15.00
CA ILE A 529 -1.36 26.99 -15.07
C ILE A 529 -2.13 27.29 -16.35
N GLN A 530 -2.23 28.56 -16.75
CA GLN A 530 -2.89 28.95 -17.98
C GLN A 530 -2.21 28.33 -19.21
N VAL A 531 -0.87 28.42 -19.31
CA VAL A 531 -0.10 27.82 -20.40
C VAL A 531 -0.27 26.30 -20.46
N LEU A 532 -0.19 25.63 -19.30
CA LEU A 532 -0.38 24.18 -19.21
C LEU A 532 -1.78 23.75 -19.64
N SER A 533 -2.80 24.52 -19.24
CA SER A 533 -4.20 24.27 -19.58
C SER A 533 -4.47 24.44 -21.08
N GLU A 534 -3.98 25.53 -21.69
CA GLU A 534 -4.16 25.87 -23.11
C GLU A 534 -3.51 24.87 -24.07
N GLN A 535 -2.40 24.24 -23.68
CA GLN A 535 -1.68 23.28 -24.52
C GLN A 535 -2.30 21.87 -24.50
N SER A 536 -3.24 21.62 -23.58
CA SER A 536 -3.68 20.28 -23.23
C SER A 536 -5.04 19.91 -23.83
N VAL A 537 -5.09 19.84 -25.16
CA VAL A 537 -6.35 19.74 -25.93
C VAL A 537 -7.10 18.43 -25.73
N GLU A 538 -6.40 17.30 -25.55
CA GLU A 538 -7.02 15.96 -25.47
C GLU A 538 -7.65 15.63 -24.11
N GLU A 539 -7.21 16.29 -23.04
CA GLU A 539 -7.60 16.01 -21.64
C GLU A 539 -8.04 17.30 -20.91
N SER A 540 -8.58 18.29 -21.63
CA SER A 540 -8.84 19.64 -21.11
C SER A 540 -9.67 19.66 -19.82
N GLY A 541 -10.67 18.78 -19.67
CA GLY A 541 -11.45 18.66 -18.44
C GLY A 541 -10.62 18.21 -17.23
N PHE A 542 -9.83 17.14 -17.37
CA PHE A 542 -8.94 16.64 -16.31
C PHE A 542 -7.86 17.67 -15.98
N ASN A 543 -7.18 18.18 -17.01
CA ASN A 543 -6.05 19.09 -16.83
C ASN A 543 -6.46 20.41 -16.20
N ASN A 544 -7.61 20.97 -16.59
CA ASN A 544 -8.13 22.18 -15.96
C ASN A 544 -8.37 21.98 -14.46
N THR A 545 -8.83 20.80 -14.02
CA THR A 545 -9.00 20.54 -12.59
C THR A 545 -7.66 20.23 -11.92
N PHE A 546 -6.86 19.35 -12.52
CA PHE A 546 -5.56 18.91 -12.00
C PHE A 546 -4.59 20.07 -11.78
N PHE A 547 -4.42 20.96 -12.76
CA PHE A 547 -3.43 22.05 -12.66
C PHE A 547 -3.79 23.08 -11.58
N ASN A 548 -5.06 23.17 -11.19
CA ASN A 548 -5.54 24.04 -10.11
C ASN A 548 -5.53 23.36 -8.73
N THR A 549 -5.05 22.12 -8.62
CA THR A 549 -4.93 21.43 -7.32
C THR A 549 -3.80 21.99 -6.48
N GLN A 550 -3.93 21.93 -5.14
CA GLN A 550 -2.86 22.36 -4.23
C GLN A 550 -1.58 21.54 -4.44
N MET A 551 -1.71 20.26 -4.76
CA MET A 551 -0.63 19.34 -5.09
C MET A 551 0.17 19.80 -6.31
N CYS A 552 -0.51 20.22 -7.39
CA CYS A 552 0.14 20.74 -8.59
C CYS A 552 0.79 22.10 -8.31
N ILE A 553 0.07 23.01 -7.64
CA ILE A 553 0.58 24.33 -7.24
C ILE A 553 1.87 24.18 -6.44
N ASN A 554 1.85 23.37 -5.38
CA ASN A 554 3.04 23.10 -4.55
C ASN A 554 4.21 22.56 -5.40
N TYR A 555 3.93 21.67 -6.36
CA TYR A 555 4.97 21.13 -7.23
C TYR A 555 5.58 22.20 -8.15
N ILE A 556 4.75 23.07 -8.75
CA ILE A 556 5.20 24.18 -9.60
C ILE A 556 6.04 25.16 -8.76
N GLU A 557 5.54 25.54 -7.58
CA GLU A 557 6.24 26.42 -6.65
C GLU A 557 7.60 25.82 -6.26
N ASP A 558 7.61 24.56 -5.82
CA ASP A 558 8.83 23.85 -5.47
C ASP A 558 9.77 23.69 -6.68
N PHE A 559 9.27 23.57 -7.90
CA PHE A 559 10.10 23.44 -9.10
C PHE A 559 10.81 24.76 -9.44
N TYR A 560 10.12 25.89 -9.38
CA TYR A 560 10.66 27.20 -9.77
C TYR A 560 11.36 27.95 -8.62
N PHE A 561 10.86 27.87 -7.39
CA PHE A 561 11.41 28.62 -6.26
C PHE A 561 12.60 27.91 -5.58
N HIS A 562 12.64 26.57 -5.52
CA HIS A 562 13.77 25.86 -4.91
C HIS A 562 15.01 25.75 -5.81
N LYS A 563 14.87 25.78 -7.16
CA LYS A 563 16.01 25.83 -8.09
C LYS A 563 16.89 27.08 -7.89
N ASN A 564 16.31 28.18 -7.40
CA ASN A 564 17.01 29.46 -7.26
C ASN A 564 17.66 29.69 -5.88
N SER A 565 17.34 28.89 -4.85
CA SER A 565 18.02 29.00 -3.54
C SER A 565 19.45 28.43 -3.54
N ILE A 566 19.80 27.62 -4.55
CA ILE A 566 21.14 27.03 -4.71
C ILE A 566 22.06 27.97 -5.52
N SER A 567 21.52 28.77 -6.45
CA SER A 567 22.29 29.79 -7.18
C SER A 567 22.53 31.04 -6.34
N SER A 568 21.55 31.49 -5.56
CA SER A 568 21.65 32.70 -4.70
C SER A 568 22.54 32.53 -3.46
N ARG A 569 22.69 31.30 -2.93
CA ARG A 569 23.65 31.04 -1.82
C ARG A 569 25.11 31.01 -2.25
N LYS A 570 25.41 30.81 -3.54
CA LYS A 570 26.79 30.92 -4.06
C LYS A 570 27.20 32.37 -4.32
N THR A 571 26.27 33.26 -4.65
CA THR A 571 26.55 34.70 -4.85
C THR A 571 26.60 35.47 -3.52
N LEU A 572 25.73 35.15 -2.54
CA LEU A 572 25.78 35.81 -1.23
C LEU A 572 27.01 35.43 -0.40
N ALA A 573 27.60 34.25 -0.61
CA ALA A 573 28.86 33.88 0.05
C ALA A 573 30.11 34.56 -0.55
N SER A 574 30.03 35.10 -1.77
CA SER A 574 31.12 35.86 -2.40
C SER A 574 31.05 37.37 -2.16
N GLU A 575 29.87 37.90 -1.84
CA GLU A 575 29.69 39.34 -1.57
C GLU A 575 29.91 39.73 -0.10
N TYR A 576 29.88 38.78 0.84
CA TYR A 576 30.23 39.02 2.25
C TYR A 576 31.71 38.77 2.60
N SER A 577 32.58 38.55 1.60
CA SER A 577 34.04 38.45 1.77
C SER A 577 34.84 39.67 1.31
N LEU A 578 34.18 40.74 0.88
CA LEU A 578 34.81 42.01 0.49
C LEU A 578 33.96 43.22 0.95
N SER A 579 33.95 43.48 2.25
CA SER A 579 33.71 44.80 2.83
C SER A 579 34.26 44.88 4.24
#